data_AF-A0A7R9DNT7-F1
#
_entry.id   AF-A0A7R9DNT7-F1
#
_cell.length_a   1.000
_cell.length_b   1.000
_cell.length_c   1.000
_cell.angle_alpha   90.00
_cell.angle_beta   90.00
_cell.angle_gamma   90.00
#
_symmetry.space_group_name_H-M   'P 1'
#
loop_
_entity.id
_entity.type
_entity.pdbx_description
1 polymer ?
#
loop_
_entity_poly.entity_id
_entity_poly.type
_entity_poly.pdbx_seq_one_letter_code
_entity_poly.pdbx_strand_id
1 'polypeptide(L)'
;MTPVRDLNPDLHVTGKPDWSSPKFYSTCPPMRAMCLELLWKALYKGELDMVVSDHSPSTPDLKKLEQGDFLSAWGGISSLQFGLSLFWTEARLRGFTFLDVTRLLSSAPAKLCGLQDRKGCLKEGMDADLVIWDPFRSFQLMDCLSPPGVASVERGVVIELLAMVP
;
A
#
# COMPACT_ATOMS: atom_id res chain seq x y z
N MET A 1 18.56 21.05 -16.81
CA MET A 1 18.08 21.04 -15.42
C MET A 1 16.81 21.88 -15.41
N THR A 2 15.68 21.26 -15.75
CA THR A 2 14.41 21.99 -15.93
C THR A 2 13.69 21.99 -14.59
N PRO A 3 13.23 23.14 -14.08
CA PRO A 3 12.56 23.18 -12.78
C PRO A 3 11.22 22.47 -12.88
N VAL A 4 10.92 21.65 -11.87
CA VAL A 4 9.59 21.08 -11.61
C VAL A 4 8.66 22.26 -11.34
N ARG A 5 7.99 22.77 -12.38
CA ARG A 5 6.95 23.79 -12.27
C ARG A 5 5.59 23.12 -12.15
N ASP A 6 4.87 23.61 -11.15
CA ASP A 6 3.42 23.60 -10.99
C ASP A 6 2.77 22.24 -10.67
N LEU A 7 3.03 21.80 -9.43
CA LEU A 7 2.14 20.91 -8.71
C LEU A 7 0.77 21.59 -8.58
N ASN A 8 -0.27 20.92 -9.07
CA ASN A 8 -1.65 21.34 -8.94
C ASN A 8 -1.97 21.66 -7.45
N PRO A 9 -2.32 22.90 -7.09
CA PRO A 9 -2.59 23.31 -5.71
C PRO A 9 -3.85 22.67 -5.13
N ASP A 10 -4.70 22.04 -5.96
CA ASP A 10 -5.99 21.48 -5.55
C ASP A 10 -5.92 20.00 -5.11
N LEU A 11 -4.72 19.39 -5.02
CA LEU A 11 -4.59 18.05 -4.43
C LEU A 11 -4.65 18.11 -2.89
N HIS A 12 -5.81 18.51 -2.37
CA HIS A 12 -6.13 18.42 -0.96
C HIS A 12 -6.44 16.96 -0.60
N VAL A 13 -5.41 16.23 -0.14
CA VAL A 13 -5.57 14.93 0.51
C VAL A 13 -6.12 15.15 1.92
N THR A 14 -7.43 15.33 2.03
CA THR A 14 -8.15 15.54 3.30
C THR A 14 -9.02 14.35 3.62
N GLY A 15 -8.54 13.50 4.52
CA GLY A 15 -9.34 12.49 5.19
C GLY A 15 -8.62 12.01 6.43
N LYS A 16 -9.31 12.06 7.57
CA LYS A 16 -8.86 11.43 8.81
C LYS A 16 -9.47 10.02 8.82
N PRO A 17 -8.72 8.98 9.21
CA PRO A 17 -9.31 7.66 9.41
C PRO A 17 -10.48 7.78 10.40
N ASP A 18 -11.61 7.16 10.05
CA ASP A 18 -12.72 7.02 10.97
C ASP A 18 -12.38 5.91 11.98
N TRP A 19 -11.85 6.32 13.12
CA TRP A 19 -11.54 5.42 14.23
C TRP A 19 -12.79 4.86 14.92
N SER A 20 -14.01 5.10 14.41
CA SER A 20 -15.24 4.51 14.95
C SER A 20 -15.24 2.98 14.91
N SER A 21 -14.49 2.36 13.99
CA SER A 21 -14.45 0.90 13.80
C SER A 21 -13.02 0.32 13.75
N PRO A 22 -12.25 0.42 14.84
CA PRO A 22 -10.82 0.08 14.90
C PRO A 22 -10.48 -1.40 14.61
N LYS A 23 -11.47 -2.28 14.63
CA LYS A 23 -11.32 -3.72 14.33
C LYS A 23 -11.08 -4.01 12.85
N PHE A 24 -11.52 -3.14 11.94
CA PHE A 24 -11.23 -3.30 10.51
C PHE A 24 -9.74 -3.22 10.22
N TYR A 25 -9.00 -2.42 10.99
CA TYR A 25 -7.57 -2.19 10.81
C TYR A 25 -6.68 -2.95 11.79
N SER A 26 -7.23 -3.96 12.48
CA SER A 26 -6.43 -4.82 13.34
C SER A 26 -5.48 -5.66 12.47
N THR A 27 -4.18 -5.53 12.68
CA THR A 27 -3.11 -6.26 11.96
C THR A 27 -2.08 -6.80 12.96
N CYS A 28 -1.25 -7.75 12.53
CA CYS A 28 -0.15 -8.26 13.32
C CYS A 28 1.12 -8.35 12.45
N PRO A 29 2.09 -7.44 12.62
CA PRO A 29 2.21 -6.45 13.70
C PRO A 29 1.21 -5.27 13.60
N PRO A 30 0.84 -4.65 14.74
CA PRO A 30 -0.08 -3.52 14.73
C PRO A 30 0.55 -2.28 14.08
N MET A 31 -0.26 -1.50 13.38
CA MET A 31 0.15 -0.24 12.75
C MET A 31 0.77 0.74 13.76
N ARG A 32 1.85 1.40 13.34
CA ARG A 32 2.56 2.42 14.14
C ARG A 32 2.77 3.68 13.31
N ALA A 33 1.89 4.67 13.48
CA ALA A 33 2.00 5.96 12.79
C ALA A 33 3.36 6.65 13.01
N MET A 34 3.92 6.53 14.21
CA MET A 34 5.21 7.12 14.58
C MET A 34 6.42 6.56 13.80
N CYS A 35 6.30 5.40 13.16
CA CYS A 35 7.39 4.75 12.44
C CYS A 35 7.36 4.99 10.92
N LEU A 36 6.31 5.61 10.38
CA LEU A 36 6.08 5.70 8.94
C LEU A 36 7.25 6.34 8.19
N GLU A 37 7.75 7.48 8.67
CA GLU A 37 8.87 8.18 8.03
C GLU A 37 10.20 7.42 8.14
N LEU A 38 10.36 6.55 9.13
CA LEU A 38 11.53 5.67 9.22
C LEU A 38 11.48 4.56 8.16
N LEU A 39 10.30 3.99 7.92
CA LEU A 39 10.09 2.97 6.88
C LEU A 39 10.38 3.52 5.48
N TRP A 40 9.90 4.73 5.18
CA TRP A 40 10.22 5.40 3.91
C TRP A 40 11.71 5.67 3.74
N LYS A 41 12.39 6.11 4.81
CA LYS A 41 13.85 6.29 4.79
C LYS A 41 14.59 4.97 4.56
N ALA A 42 14.16 3.89 5.19
CA ALA A 42 14.75 2.57 5.02
C ALA A 42 14.59 2.06 3.57
N LEU A 43 13.40 2.24 2.98
CA LEU A 43 13.16 1.96 1.55
C LEU A 43 14.08 2.76 0.63
N TYR A 44 14.22 4.06 0.88
CA TYR A 44 15.07 4.94 0.09
C TYR A 44 16.55 4.55 0.17
N LYS A 45 17.01 4.12 1.34
CA LYS A 45 18.38 3.63 1.57
C LYS A 45 18.63 2.22 1.04
N GLY A 46 17.59 1.49 0.63
CA GLY A 46 17.70 0.08 0.26
C GLY A 46 17.92 -0.86 1.44
N GLU A 47 17.59 -0.43 2.66
CA GLU A 47 17.57 -1.28 3.86
C GLU A 47 16.34 -2.21 3.86
N LEU A 48 15.32 -1.88 3.06
CA LEU A 48 14.14 -2.70 2.82
C LEU A 48 14.02 -3.01 1.32
N ASP A 49 13.91 -4.28 1.00
CA ASP A 49 14.03 -4.78 -0.37
C ASP A 49 12.74 -4.70 -1.18
N MET A 50 11.58 -4.81 -0.54
CA MET A 50 10.28 -4.94 -1.21
C MET A 50 9.12 -4.48 -0.34
N VAL A 51 7.99 -4.21 -0.98
CA VAL A 51 6.72 -3.82 -0.36
C VAL A 51 5.66 -4.85 -0.71
N VAL A 52 4.94 -5.36 0.30
CA VAL A 52 3.84 -6.30 0.11
C VAL A 52 2.58 -5.83 0.87
N SER A 53 1.43 -6.37 0.49
CA SER A 53 0.13 -5.93 1.00
C SER A 53 -0.29 -6.57 2.31
N ASP A 54 0.27 -7.74 2.64
CA ASP A 54 -0.26 -8.66 3.65
C ASP A 54 -1.79 -8.82 3.54
N HIS A 55 -2.25 -9.12 2.33
CA HIS A 55 -3.68 -9.25 2.05
C HIS A 55 -4.26 -10.48 2.78
N SER A 56 -4.93 -10.22 3.89
CA SER A 56 -5.53 -11.24 4.77
C SER A 56 -6.98 -10.85 5.13
N PRO A 57 -7.89 -10.83 4.13
CA PRO A 57 -9.28 -10.44 4.36
C PRO A 57 -10.04 -11.52 5.15
N SER A 58 -11.07 -11.09 5.89
CA SER A 58 -12.04 -11.99 6.51
C SER A 58 -13.45 -11.44 6.35
N THR A 59 -14.45 -12.27 6.59
CA THR A 59 -15.84 -11.82 6.61
C THR A 59 -16.08 -10.88 7.80
N PRO A 60 -17.05 -9.94 7.69
CA PRO A 60 -17.39 -9.03 8.78
C PRO A 60 -17.71 -9.74 10.11
N ASP A 61 -18.33 -10.92 10.06
CA ASP A 61 -18.67 -11.72 11.24
C ASP A 61 -17.41 -12.15 12.02
N LEU A 62 -16.33 -12.48 11.33
CA LEU A 62 -15.06 -12.89 11.93
C LEU A 62 -14.28 -11.71 12.53
N LYS A 63 -14.59 -10.48 12.13
CA LYS A 63 -14.08 -9.27 12.76
C LYS A 63 -14.75 -8.98 14.12
N LYS A 64 -15.87 -9.66 14.42
CA LYS A 64 -16.61 -9.55 15.68
C LYS A 64 -16.81 -8.10 16.11
N LEU A 65 -17.24 -7.26 15.18
CA LEU A 65 -17.28 -5.79 15.34
C LEU A 65 -18.04 -5.37 16.60
N GLU A 66 -19.14 -6.07 16.89
CA GLU A 66 -20.04 -5.78 18.02
C GLU A 66 -19.54 -6.30 19.38
N GLN A 67 -18.64 -7.30 19.43
CA GLN A 67 -18.32 -8.01 20.69
C GLN A 67 -17.28 -7.31 21.59
N GLY A 68 -16.87 -6.07 21.28
CA GLY A 68 -15.93 -5.27 22.09
C GLY A 68 -14.48 -5.80 22.25
N ASP A 69 -14.24 -7.09 22.01
CA ASP A 69 -12.93 -7.73 22.19
C ASP A 69 -12.10 -7.73 20.89
N PHE A 70 -10.88 -7.20 20.97
CA PHE A 70 -9.93 -7.14 19.86
C PHE A 70 -9.09 -8.41 19.71
N LEU A 71 -8.83 -9.12 20.81
CA LEU A 71 -7.96 -10.29 20.78
C LEU A 71 -8.63 -11.47 20.07
N SER A 72 -9.96 -11.51 20.11
CA SER A 72 -10.73 -12.57 19.46
C SER A 72 -11.22 -12.21 18.05
N ALA A 73 -10.98 -10.98 17.58
CA ALA A 73 -11.29 -10.52 16.23
C ALA A 73 -10.20 -10.94 15.24
N TRP A 74 -10.58 -11.30 14.02
CA TRP A 74 -9.60 -11.61 12.97
C TRP A 74 -8.75 -10.39 12.61
N GLY A 75 -7.44 -10.49 12.79
CA GLY A 75 -6.47 -9.49 12.34
C GLY A 75 -6.13 -9.68 10.86
N GLY A 76 -6.27 -8.63 10.05
CA GLY A 76 -5.92 -8.64 8.62
C GLY A 76 -6.68 -7.59 7.81
N ILE A 77 -6.05 -7.07 6.75
CA ILE A 77 -6.61 -6.01 5.91
C ILE A 77 -6.80 -6.50 4.47
N SER A 78 -7.86 -6.01 3.82
CA SER A 78 -8.09 -6.22 2.39
C SER A 78 -7.46 -5.07 1.59
N SER A 79 -6.29 -5.30 0.97
CA SER A 79 -5.55 -4.24 0.27
C SER A 79 -4.96 -4.63 -1.08
N LEU A 80 -5.07 -5.91 -1.51
CA LEU A 80 -4.35 -6.44 -2.69
C LEU A 80 -4.59 -5.62 -3.97
N GLN A 81 -5.84 -5.24 -4.22
CA GLN A 81 -6.24 -4.48 -5.41
C GLN A 81 -5.58 -3.09 -5.50
N PHE A 82 -5.25 -2.49 -4.36
CA PHE A 82 -4.88 -1.09 -4.27
C PHE A 82 -3.38 -0.86 -4.07
N GLY A 83 -2.59 -1.92 -3.91
CA GLY A 83 -1.16 -1.84 -3.54
C GLY A 83 -0.36 -0.85 -4.39
N LEU A 84 -0.45 -0.97 -5.72
CA LEU A 84 0.27 -0.07 -6.64
C LEU A 84 -0.22 1.39 -6.53
N SER A 85 -1.54 1.61 -6.54
CA SER A 85 -2.13 2.97 -6.53
C SER A 85 -1.82 3.70 -5.23
N LEU A 86 -1.93 2.99 -4.10
CA LEU A 86 -1.67 3.51 -2.77
C LEU A 86 -0.18 3.81 -2.57
N PHE A 87 0.70 2.88 -2.97
CA PHE A 87 2.13 3.10 -2.88
C PHE A 87 2.59 4.26 -3.77
N TRP A 88 2.15 4.30 -5.03
CA TRP A 88 2.51 5.36 -5.97
C TRP A 88 2.13 6.76 -5.46
N THR A 89 0.95 6.88 -4.85
CA THR A 89 0.43 8.16 -4.33
C THR A 89 1.38 8.79 -3.30
N GLU A 90 1.93 7.99 -2.38
CA GLU A 90 2.84 8.46 -1.34
C GLU A 90 4.32 8.48 -1.80
N ALA A 91 4.72 7.51 -2.62
CA ALA A 91 6.10 7.35 -3.11
C ALA A 91 6.51 8.52 -4.01
N ARG A 92 5.62 8.97 -4.92
CA ARG A 92 5.91 10.09 -5.83
C ARG A 92 6.17 11.40 -5.08
N LEU A 93 5.47 11.63 -3.96
CA LEU A 93 5.65 12.81 -3.12
C LEU A 93 7.00 12.80 -2.39
N ARG A 94 7.60 11.62 -2.25
CA ARG A 94 8.88 11.39 -1.57
C ARG A 94 10.05 11.22 -2.55
N GLY A 95 9.83 11.47 -3.84
CA GLY A 95 10.87 11.45 -4.86
C GLY A 95 11.23 10.05 -5.40
N PHE A 96 10.43 9.03 -5.12
CA PHE A 96 10.61 7.71 -5.74
C PHE A 96 10.28 7.75 -7.23
N THR A 97 11.07 7.05 -8.03
CA THR A 97 10.88 6.91 -9.48
C THR A 97 10.06 5.68 -9.83
N PHE A 98 9.63 5.55 -11.09
CA PHE A 98 9.02 4.30 -11.58
C PHE A 98 9.96 3.10 -11.46
N LEU A 99 11.27 3.29 -11.60
CA LEU A 99 12.24 2.22 -11.44
C LEU A 99 12.28 1.73 -9.98
N ASP A 100 12.17 2.64 -9.01
CA ASP A 100 12.09 2.25 -7.61
C ASP A 100 10.80 1.48 -7.31
N VAL A 101 9.65 1.97 -7.83
CA VAL A 101 8.36 1.30 -7.64
C VAL A 101 8.33 -0.09 -8.27
N THR A 102 8.82 -0.23 -9.51
CA THR A 102 8.89 -1.53 -10.20
C THR A 102 9.86 -2.48 -9.52
N ARG A 103 11.00 -2.00 -9.01
CA ARG A 103 11.91 -2.79 -8.19
C ARG A 103 11.21 -3.30 -6.93
N LEU A 104 10.60 -2.41 -6.16
CA LEU A 104 10.02 -2.71 -4.84
C LEU A 104 8.76 -3.58 -4.90
N LEU A 105 7.93 -3.41 -5.93
CA LEU A 105 6.64 -4.11 -6.07
C LEU A 105 6.67 -5.30 -7.04
N SER A 106 7.73 -5.46 -7.83
CA SER A 106 7.77 -6.49 -8.88
C SER A 106 9.09 -7.25 -8.91
N SER A 107 10.21 -6.60 -9.21
CA SER A 107 11.49 -7.31 -9.41
C SER A 107 12.01 -7.96 -8.12
N ALA A 108 11.92 -7.27 -6.97
CA ALA A 108 12.38 -7.81 -5.69
C ALA A 108 11.49 -8.96 -5.18
N PRO A 109 10.14 -8.87 -5.20
CA PRO A 109 9.28 -10.02 -4.94
C PRO A 109 9.52 -11.21 -5.89
N ALA A 110 9.68 -10.96 -7.19
CA ALA A 110 10.00 -12.03 -8.15
C ALA A 110 11.30 -12.76 -7.78
N LYS A 111 12.33 -12.01 -7.36
CA LYS A 111 13.60 -12.59 -6.89
C LYS A 111 13.42 -13.39 -5.60
N LEU A 112 12.66 -12.89 -4.63
CA LEU A 112 12.38 -13.61 -3.38
C LEU A 112 11.69 -14.96 -3.67
N CYS A 113 10.74 -14.98 -4.60
CA CYS A 113 10.01 -16.18 -4.99
C CYS A 113 10.79 -17.11 -5.94
N GLY A 114 12.02 -16.77 -6.34
CA GLY A 114 12.81 -17.57 -7.28
C GLY A 114 12.29 -17.53 -8.72
N LEU A 115 11.59 -16.46 -9.11
CA LEU A 115 10.96 -16.25 -10.41
C LEU A 115 11.62 -15.16 -11.26
N GLN A 116 12.79 -14.67 -10.85
CA GLN A 116 13.47 -13.54 -11.53
C GLN A 116 13.90 -13.83 -12.98
N ASP A 117 13.91 -15.10 -13.38
CA ASP A 117 14.19 -15.57 -14.74
C ASP A 117 13.00 -15.41 -15.70
N ARG A 118 11.78 -15.19 -15.17
CA ARG A 118 10.55 -15.06 -15.97
C ARG A 118 9.55 -13.97 -15.53
N LYS A 119 9.63 -13.46 -14.30
CA LYS A 119 8.76 -12.39 -13.74
C LYS A 119 9.55 -11.14 -13.36
N GLY A 120 8.86 -10.01 -13.28
CA GLY A 120 9.37 -8.78 -12.66
C GLY A 120 10.37 -7.98 -13.49
N CYS A 121 10.47 -8.24 -14.79
CA CYS A 121 11.28 -7.46 -15.73
C CYS A 121 10.62 -7.41 -17.12
N LEU A 122 10.78 -6.28 -17.82
CA LEU A 122 10.39 -6.15 -19.22
C LEU A 122 11.58 -6.47 -20.12
N LYS A 123 11.67 -7.73 -20.56
CA LYS A 123 12.72 -8.23 -21.44
C LYS A 123 12.18 -9.38 -22.29
N GLU A 124 12.75 -9.56 -23.48
CA GLU A 124 12.51 -10.76 -24.28
C GLU A 124 12.73 -12.05 -23.47
N GLY A 125 11.82 -13.01 -23.62
CA GLY A 125 11.82 -14.29 -22.90
C GLY A 125 11.14 -14.27 -21.53
N MET A 126 10.74 -13.09 -21.01
CA MET A 126 9.95 -12.99 -19.79
C MET A 126 8.45 -13.22 -20.06
N ASP A 127 7.69 -13.55 -19.01
CA ASP A 127 6.23 -13.62 -19.11
C ASP A 127 5.64 -12.22 -19.39
N ALA A 128 4.60 -12.16 -20.21
CA ALA A 128 3.96 -10.92 -20.66
C ALA A 128 3.00 -10.30 -19.62
N ASP A 129 3.44 -10.20 -18.36
CA ASP A 129 2.68 -9.60 -17.27
C ASP A 129 2.93 -8.09 -17.22
N LEU A 130 2.04 -7.32 -17.87
CA LEU A 130 2.21 -5.88 -18.07
C LEU A 130 1.09 -5.07 -17.43
N VAL A 131 1.43 -3.89 -16.93
CA VAL A 131 0.47 -2.89 -16.44
C VAL A 131 0.64 -1.62 -17.26
N ILE A 132 -0.44 -1.18 -17.90
CA ILE A 132 -0.53 0.16 -18.50
C ILE A 132 -0.99 1.10 -17.39
N TRP A 133 -0.13 2.04 -17.02
CA TRP A 133 -0.33 2.90 -15.86
C TRP A 133 -0.41 4.38 -16.27
N ASP A 134 -1.48 5.06 -15.84
CA ASP A 134 -1.59 6.52 -15.90
C ASP A 134 -1.21 7.11 -14.53
N PRO A 135 -0.06 7.78 -14.40
CA PRO A 135 0.44 8.26 -13.12
C PRO A 135 -0.23 9.55 -12.62
N PHE A 136 -1.04 10.18 -13.47
CA PHE A 136 -1.73 11.44 -13.18
C PHE A 136 -3.21 11.25 -12.92
N ARG A 137 -3.78 10.13 -13.36
CA ARG A 137 -5.16 9.77 -13.04
C ARG A 137 -5.35 9.59 -11.53
N SER A 138 -6.43 10.17 -11.02
CA SER A 138 -6.86 10.03 -9.63
C SER A 138 -8.24 9.40 -9.54
N PHE A 139 -8.52 8.75 -8.41
CA PHE A 139 -9.83 8.24 -8.04
C PHE A 139 -9.95 8.21 -6.52
N GLN A 140 -11.19 8.20 -6.02
CA GLN A 140 -11.47 8.07 -4.59
C GLN A 140 -11.81 6.61 -4.28
N LEU A 141 -11.26 6.10 -3.18
CA LEU A 141 -11.68 4.82 -2.62
C LEU A 141 -12.96 5.04 -1.83
N MET A 142 -14.00 4.27 -2.15
CA MET A 142 -15.24 4.25 -1.40
C MET A 142 -15.38 2.87 -0.76
N ASP A 143 -15.60 2.84 0.55
CA ASP A 143 -16.02 1.63 1.23
C ASP A 143 -17.52 1.42 0.98
N CYS A 144 -17.88 0.30 0.36
CA CYS A 144 -19.26 -0.08 0.10
C CYS A 144 -20.02 -0.54 1.37
N LEU A 145 -19.34 -0.64 2.51
CA LEU A 145 -19.93 -0.90 3.82
C LEU A 145 -20.23 0.38 4.62
N SER A 146 -19.77 1.54 4.13
CA SER A 146 -20.06 2.83 4.74
C SER A 146 -21.47 3.31 4.35
N PRO A 147 -22.28 3.87 5.28
CA PRO A 147 -23.60 4.39 4.95
C PRO A 147 -23.50 5.52 3.89
N PRO A 148 -24.51 5.68 3.01
CA PRO A 148 -24.49 6.70 1.98
C PRO A 148 -24.33 8.09 2.60
N GLY A 149 -23.24 8.78 2.25
CA GLY A 149 -22.93 10.14 2.73
C GLY A 149 -21.63 10.28 3.52
N VAL A 150 -20.93 9.18 3.84
CA VAL A 150 -19.60 9.24 4.48
C VAL A 150 -18.52 8.96 3.45
N ALA A 151 -17.93 10.01 2.89
CA ALA A 151 -16.74 9.91 2.06
C ALA A 151 -15.50 9.84 2.95
N SER A 152 -15.07 8.63 3.29
CA SER A 152 -13.79 8.42 3.98
C SER A 152 -12.68 8.33 2.94
N VAL A 153 -11.97 9.44 2.72
CA VAL A 153 -10.65 9.41 2.08
C VAL A 153 -9.69 8.79 3.09
N GLU A 154 -9.57 7.47 3.08
CA GLU A 154 -8.77 6.78 4.08
C GLU A 154 -7.27 6.96 3.80
N ARG A 155 -6.66 7.90 4.53
CA ARG A 155 -5.24 7.81 4.87
C ARG A 155 -5.08 6.67 5.86
N GLY A 156 -4.59 5.54 5.37
CA GLY A 156 -4.31 4.36 6.17
C GLY A 156 -3.86 3.19 5.31
N VAL A 157 -2.80 3.39 4.51
CA VAL A 157 -2.25 2.30 3.70
C VAL A 157 -1.27 1.53 4.56
N VAL A 158 -1.67 0.34 4.97
CA VAL A 158 -0.75 -0.64 5.55
C VAL A 158 -0.02 -1.31 4.40
N ILE A 159 1.23 -0.91 4.24
CA ILE A 159 2.24 -1.66 3.53
C ILE A 159 3.02 -2.37 4.61
N GLU A 160 2.76 -3.67 4.79
CA GLU A 160 3.61 -4.48 5.64
C GLU A 160 4.93 -4.69 4.90
N LEU A 161 5.95 -3.99 5.39
CA LEU A 161 7.32 -4.21 4.99
C LEU A 161 7.83 -5.41 5.77
N LEU A 162 7.77 -6.59 5.14
CA LEU A 162 8.46 -7.76 5.66
C LEU A 162 9.96 -7.51 5.50
N ALA A 163 10.57 -6.92 6.53
CA ALA A 163 12.02 -6.79 6.62
C ALA A 163 12.58 -8.18 6.93
N MET A 164 12.89 -8.97 5.90
CA MET A 164 13.85 -10.06 6.05
C MET A 164 15.24 -9.43 6.10
N VAL A 165 15.65 -9.01 7.30
CA VAL A 165 17.06 -8.74 7.58
C VAL A 165 17.76 -10.12 7.53
N PRO A 166 18.86 -10.28 6.76
CA PRO A 166 19.62 -11.53 6.74
C PRO A 166 20.22 -11.88 8.11
#